data_AF-A0A7T8K034-F1
#
_entry.id   AF-A0A7T8K034-F1
#
_cell.length_a   1.000
_cell.length_b   1.000
_cell.length_c   1.000
_cell.angle_alpha   90.00
_cell.angle_beta   90.00
_cell.angle_gamma   90.00
#
_symmetry.space_group_name_H-M   'P 1'
#
loop_
_entity.id
_entity.type
_entity.pdbx_description
1 polymer ?
#
loop_
_entity_poly.entity_id
_entity_poly.type
_entity_poly.pdbx_seq_one_letter_code
_entity_poly.pdbx_strand_id
1 'polypeptide(L)'
;MNDKWLAKTKKEVPKSFKTTNPASVVVLGAVSTAGDVLLHFFKAGEKINIDVYLGVLKEVGPWMDEKASGDVYNGRYLFQQDSAPAHKAKKTQEWLQANVPAFWDPQTWPSNSPDLNPMDFYM
;
A
#
# COMPACT_ATOMS: atom_id res chain seq x y z
N MET A 1 -18.09 14.43 -7.31
CA MET A 1 -18.83 15.56 -7.90
C MET A 1 -20.22 15.09 -8.29
N ASN A 2 -21.27 15.77 -7.83
CA ASN A 2 -22.65 15.48 -8.22
C ASN A 2 -23.05 16.39 -9.39
N ASP A 3 -22.94 15.89 -10.62
CA ASP A 3 -23.39 16.62 -11.80
C ASP A 3 -24.92 16.68 -11.80
N LYS A 4 -25.49 17.88 -11.63
CA LYS A 4 -26.93 18.12 -11.74
C LYS A 4 -27.21 18.75 -13.11
N TRP A 5 -28.01 18.07 -13.92
CA TRP A 5 -28.44 18.55 -15.24
C TRP A 5 -29.90 19.03 -15.15
N LEU A 6 -30.15 20.26 -15.60
CA LEU A 6 -31.50 20.77 -15.82
C LEU A 6 -31.97 20.26 -17.19
N ALA A 7 -32.97 19.38 -17.20
CA ALA A 7 -33.56 18.82 -18.42
C ALA A 7 -35.08 18.83 -18.30
N LYS A 8 -35.79 19.18 -19.38
CA LYS A 8 -37.26 19.17 -19.42
C LYS A 8 -37.79 17.76 -19.69
N THR A 9 -37.01 16.94 -20.38
CA THR A 9 -37.35 15.54 -20.67
C THR A 9 -36.16 14.61 -20.48
N LYS A 10 -36.42 13.33 -20.13
CA LYS A 10 -35.36 12.31 -19.91
C LYS A 10 -34.43 12.09 -21.12
N LYS A 11 -34.87 12.44 -22.34
CA LYS A 11 -34.07 12.32 -23.57
C LYS A 11 -33.01 13.42 -23.72
N GLU A 12 -33.18 14.54 -23.01
CA GLU A 12 -32.26 15.69 -23.05
C GLU A 12 -31.07 15.53 -22.09
N VAL A 13 -31.14 14.57 -21.16
CA VAL A 13 -30.01 14.26 -20.28
C VAL A 13 -28.96 13.51 -21.12
N PRO A 14 -27.71 14.03 -21.24
CA PRO A 14 -26.65 13.32 -21.94
C PRO A 14 -26.47 11.93 -21.34
N LYS A 15 -26.36 10.90 -22.19
CA LYS A 15 -26.02 9.54 -21.73
C LYS A 15 -24.59 9.58 -21.20
N SER A 16 -24.44 9.68 -19.88
CA SER A 16 -23.14 9.51 -19.25
C SER A 16 -22.77 8.04 -19.27
N PHE A 17 -21.73 7.66 -20.02
CA PHE A 17 -21.07 6.37 -19.84
C PHE A 17 -20.27 6.44 -18.53
N LYS A 18 -20.94 6.14 -17.42
CA LYS A 18 -20.28 5.92 -16.12
C LYS A 18 -20.12 4.41 -15.94
N THR A 19 -18.89 3.91 -16.07
CA THR A 19 -18.56 2.58 -15.54
C THR A 19 -18.61 2.67 -14.02
N THR A 20 -19.39 1.81 -13.37
CA THR A 20 -19.58 1.82 -11.91
C THR A 20 -18.25 1.65 -11.16
N ASN A 21 -17.29 0.97 -11.78
CA ASN A 21 -15.91 0.85 -11.33
C ASN A 21 -14.99 1.43 -12.43
N PRO A 22 -14.44 2.65 -12.27
CA PRO A 22 -13.38 3.11 -13.15
C PRO A 22 -12.18 2.16 -13.04
N ALA A 23 -11.41 2.04 -14.12
CA ALA A 23 -10.16 1.29 -14.06
C ALA A 23 -9.26 1.91 -12.99
N SER A 24 -8.84 1.09 -12.03
CA SER A 24 -7.92 1.47 -10.96
C SER A 24 -6.66 0.64 -11.04
N VAL A 25 -5.54 1.25 -10.68
CA VAL A 25 -4.26 0.58 -10.48
C VAL A 25 -3.97 0.59 -8.99
N VAL A 26 -3.61 -0.56 -8.44
CA VAL A 26 -3.13 -0.64 -7.06
C VAL A 26 -1.62 -0.62 -7.10
N VAL A 27 -1.02 0.13 -6.18
CA VAL A 27 0.42 0.30 -6.06
C VAL A 27 0.82 0.07 -4.61
N LEU A 28 1.88 -0.69 -4.39
CA LEU A 28 2.60 -0.68 -3.11
C LEU A 28 3.74 0.31 -3.23
N GLY A 29 3.77 1.28 -2.32
CA GLY A 29 4.89 2.22 -2.18
C GLY A 29 5.70 1.92 -0.93
N ALA A 30 7.02 1.88 -1.07
CA ALA A 30 7.96 1.83 0.04
C ALA A 30 8.84 3.08 -0.01
N VAL A 31 9.07 3.71 1.15
CA VAL A 31 9.85 4.95 1.26
C VAL A 31 10.91 4.78 2.34
N SER A 32 12.15 5.21 2.08
CA SER A 32 13.23 5.24 3.06
C SER A 32 13.27 6.56 3.82
N THR A 33 13.94 6.59 4.97
CA THR A 33 14.18 7.84 5.72
C THR A 33 15.05 8.85 4.96
N ALA A 34 15.83 8.38 3.98
CA ALA A 34 16.61 9.23 3.08
C ALA A 34 15.80 9.77 1.89
N GLY A 35 14.53 9.37 1.75
CA GLY A 35 13.65 9.80 0.67
C GLY A 35 13.71 8.94 -0.60
N ASP A 36 14.34 7.76 -0.56
CA ASP A 36 14.23 6.79 -1.65
C ASP A 36 12.80 6.27 -1.75
N VAL A 37 12.34 6.00 -2.97
CA VAL A 37 10.99 5.45 -3.22
C VAL A 37 11.09 4.22 -4.11
N LEU A 38 10.38 3.16 -3.74
CA LEU A 38 10.09 2.01 -4.59
C LEU A 38 8.59 1.90 -4.79
N LEU A 39 8.16 1.69 -6.04
CA LEU A 39 6.78 1.45 -6.40
C LEU A 39 6.65 0.08 -7.07
N HIS A 40 5.80 -0.79 -6.52
CA HIS A 40 5.39 -2.03 -7.15
C HIS A 40 3.95 -1.89 -7.67
N PHE A 41 3.77 -2.08 -8.97
CA PHE A 41 2.47 -1.99 -9.64
C PHE A 41 1.83 -3.38 -9.74
N PHE A 42 0.68 -3.57 -9.09
CA PHE A 42 -0.10 -4.80 -9.23
C PHE A 42 -0.80 -4.85 -10.58
N LYS A 43 -1.12 -6.07 -11.05
CA LYS A 43 -1.89 -6.22 -12.29
C LYS A 43 -3.30 -5.67 -12.10
N ALA A 44 -3.86 -5.08 -13.16
CA ALA A 44 -5.22 -4.54 -13.13
C ALA A 44 -6.23 -5.63 -12.72
N GLY A 45 -7.03 -5.36 -11.68
CA GLY A 45 -8.01 -6.30 -11.14
C GLY A 45 -7.42 -7.43 -10.30
N GLU A 46 -6.12 -7.44 -10.02
CA GLU A 46 -5.49 -8.44 -9.16
C GLU A 46 -5.96 -8.27 -7.71
N LYS A 47 -6.47 -9.35 -7.14
CA LYS A 47 -6.84 -9.37 -5.73
C LYS A 47 -5.60 -9.60 -4.89
N ILE A 48 -5.19 -8.57 -4.15
CA ILE A 48 -4.06 -8.66 -3.21
C ILE A 48 -4.48 -9.51 -2.02
N ASN A 49 -4.13 -10.79 -2.07
CA ASN A 49 -4.26 -11.72 -0.96
C ASN A 49 -2.90 -11.87 -0.24
N ILE A 50 -2.86 -12.74 0.77
CA ILE A 50 -1.67 -12.95 1.59
C ILE A 50 -0.49 -13.44 0.75
N ASP A 51 -0.71 -14.36 -0.19
CA ASP A 51 0.39 -14.96 -0.98
C ASP A 51 0.93 -13.97 -2.03
N VAL A 52 0.06 -13.16 -2.65
CA VAL A 52 0.48 -12.06 -3.54
C VAL A 52 1.29 -11.03 -2.75
N TYR A 53 0.80 -10.60 -1.59
CA TYR A 53 1.51 -9.65 -0.73
C TYR A 53 2.88 -10.16 -0.29
N LEU A 54 2.97 -11.43 0.14
CA LEU A 54 4.23 -12.07 0.50
C LEU A 54 5.21 -12.19 -0.68
N GLY A 55 4.70 -12.40 -1.90
CA GLY A 55 5.51 -12.36 -3.12
C GLY A 55 6.18 -11.01 -3.28
N VAL A 56 5.39 -9.93 -3.20
CA VAL A 56 5.90 -8.56 -3.29
C VAL A 56 6.87 -8.23 -2.16
N LEU A 57 6.59 -8.65 -0.92
CA LEU A 57 7.52 -8.44 0.20
C LEU A 57 8.90 -9.07 -0.05
N LYS A 58 8.95 -10.25 -0.68
CA LYS A 58 10.22 -10.90 -1.03
C LYS A 58 10.97 -10.16 -2.14
N GLU A 59 10.27 -9.45 -3.01
CA GLU A 59 10.87 -8.58 -4.02
C GLU A 59 11.38 -7.26 -3.40
N VAL A 60 10.62 -6.68 -2.46
CA VAL A 60 10.93 -5.41 -1.80
C VAL A 60 12.00 -5.56 -0.70
N GLY A 61 12.06 -6.72 -0.03
CA GLY A 61 13.03 -7.03 1.03
C GLY A 61 14.47 -6.67 0.69
N PRO A 62 15.03 -7.23 -0.41
CA PRO A 62 16.40 -6.92 -0.83
C PRO A 62 16.65 -5.43 -1.09
N TRP A 63 15.65 -4.71 -1.61
CA TRP A 63 15.76 -3.26 -1.81
C TRP A 63 15.82 -2.52 -0.47
N MET A 64 15.03 -2.93 0.53
CA MET A 64 15.10 -2.34 1.88
C MET A 64 16.47 -2.55 2.51
N ASP A 65 17.02 -3.76 2.40
CA ASP A 65 18.36 -4.09 2.90
C ASP A 65 19.44 -3.25 2.19
N GLU A 66 19.36 -3.11 0.87
CA GLU A 66 20.27 -2.28 0.08
C GLU A 66 20.24 -0.83 0.56
N LYS A 67 19.04 -0.24 0.73
CA LYS A 67 18.90 1.15 1.16
C LYS A 67 19.37 1.38 2.59
N ALA A 68 19.14 0.43 3.48
CA ALA A 68 19.63 0.51 4.85
C ALA A 68 21.15 0.32 4.92
N SER A 69 21.76 -0.48 4.04
CA SER A 69 23.19 -0.81 4.14
C SER A 69 24.14 0.40 4.05
N GLY A 70 23.72 1.46 3.37
CA GLY A 70 24.49 2.71 3.21
C GLY A 70 24.12 3.82 4.20
N ASP A 71 23.23 3.54 5.16
CA ASP A 71 22.69 4.57 6.05
C ASP A 71 23.51 4.76 7.34
N VAL A 72 23.16 5.82 8.08
CA VAL A 72 23.78 6.14 9.38
C VAL A 72 23.49 5.13 10.48
N TYR A 73 22.58 4.18 10.24
CA TYR A 73 22.14 3.14 11.16
C TYR A 73 22.80 1.78 10.87
N ASN A 74 23.73 1.72 9.92
CA ASN A 74 24.50 0.52 9.54
C ASN A 74 23.60 -0.66 9.17
N GLY A 75 22.62 -0.45 8.28
CA GLY A 75 21.74 -1.53 7.82
C GLY A 75 20.59 -1.86 8.77
N ARG A 76 20.40 -1.08 9.84
CA ARG A 76 19.28 -1.27 10.77
C ARG A 76 18.13 -0.36 10.39
N TYR A 77 16.96 -0.96 10.22
CA TYR A 77 15.73 -0.23 9.96
C TYR A 77 14.55 -0.87 10.70
N LEU A 78 13.49 -0.07 10.86
CA LEU A 78 12.20 -0.50 11.38
C LEU A 78 11.20 -0.45 10.24
N PHE A 79 10.69 -1.62 9.83
CA PHE A 79 9.66 -1.69 8.81
C PHE A 79 8.27 -1.38 9.40
N GLN A 80 7.56 -0.44 8.78
CA GLN A 80 6.23 -0.01 9.17
C GLN A 80 5.24 -0.30 8.04
N GLN A 81 4.08 -0.86 8.38
CA GLN A 81 2.96 -1.11 7.49
C GLN A 81 1.64 -0.97 8.27
N ASP A 82 0.53 -0.74 7.57
CA ASP A 82 -0.78 -0.62 8.20
C ASP A 82 -1.35 -1.99 8.65
N SER A 83 -2.57 -1.96 9.19
CA SER A 83 -3.28 -3.12 9.71
C SER A 83 -4.16 -3.86 8.68
N ALA A 84 -3.88 -3.76 7.37
CA ALA A 84 -4.61 -4.49 6.35
C ALA A 84 -4.59 -6.02 6.60
N PRO A 85 -5.63 -6.77 6.18
CA PRO A 85 -5.73 -8.21 6.48
C PRO A 85 -4.52 -9.04 6.05
N ALA A 86 -3.92 -8.73 4.89
CA ALA A 86 -2.73 -9.43 4.40
C ALA A 86 -1.48 -9.13 5.26
N HIS A 87 -1.39 -7.92 5.81
CA HIS A 87 -0.25 -7.49 6.62
C HIS A 87 -0.28 -8.19 7.98
N LYS A 88 -1.47 -8.32 8.58
CA LYS A 88 -1.67 -9.01 9.88
C LYS A 88 -1.66 -10.54 9.80
N ALA A 89 -1.65 -11.11 8.60
CA ALA A 89 -1.69 -12.55 8.44
C ALA A 89 -0.45 -13.21 9.05
N LYS A 90 -0.65 -14.35 9.73
CA LYS A 90 0.42 -15.09 10.40
C LYS A 90 1.63 -15.36 9.50
N LYS A 91 1.40 -15.80 8.26
CA LYS A 91 2.48 -16.06 7.29
C LYS A 91 3.33 -14.81 6.99
N THR A 92 2.68 -13.65 6.90
CA THR A 92 3.35 -12.36 6.68
C THR A 92 4.22 -12.00 7.88
N GLN A 93 3.67 -12.15 9.08
CA GLN A 93 4.36 -11.86 10.33
C GLN A 93 5.58 -12.78 10.54
N GLU A 94 5.44 -14.08 10.26
CA GLU A 94 6.53 -15.05 10.31
C GLU A 94 7.65 -14.72 9.30
N TRP A 95 7.28 -14.31 8.08
CA TRP A 95 8.26 -13.89 7.09
C TRP A 95 9.02 -12.63 7.53
N LEU A 96 8.32 -11.61 8.03
CA LEU A 96 8.95 -10.39 8.54
C LEU A 96 9.90 -10.70 9.70
N GLN A 97 9.46 -11.49 10.67
CA GLN A 97 10.30 -11.87 11.80
C GLN A 97 11.60 -12.60 11.40
N ALA A 98 11.56 -13.36 10.30
CA ALA A 98 12.71 -14.10 9.81
C ALA A 98 13.62 -13.29 8.86
N ASN A 99 13.12 -12.23 8.23
CA ASN A 99 13.81 -11.59 7.09
C ASN A 99 14.05 -10.08 7.25
N VAL A 100 13.40 -9.39 8.19
CA VAL A 100 13.64 -7.96 8.41
C VAL A 100 14.20 -7.70 9.82
N PRO A 101 15.09 -6.69 10.01
CA PRO A 101 15.76 -6.46 11.29
C PRO A 101 14.80 -6.12 12.44
N ALA A 102 13.78 -5.31 12.15
CA ALA A 102 12.70 -4.96 13.05
C ALA A 102 11.48 -4.53 12.25
N PHE A 103 10.28 -4.73 12.81
CA PHE A 103 9.04 -4.26 12.22
C PHE A 103 7.99 -3.99 13.30
N TRP A 104 6.98 -3.18 12.98
CA TRP A 104 5.79 -3.05 13.84
C TRP A 104 4.82 -4.18 13.60
N ASP A 105 4.64 -4.99 14.64
CA ASP A 105 3.65 -6.04 14.64
C ASP A 105 2.22 -5.46 14.74
N PRO A 106 1.18 -6.27 14.45
CA PRO A 106 -0.21 -5.82 14.43
C PRO A 106 -0.74 -5.24 15.74
N GLN A 107 -0.12 -5.54 16.89
CA GLN A 107 -0.50 -4.99 18.20
C GLN A 107 0.15 -3.63 18.46
N THR A 108 1.28 -3.35 17.80
CA THR A 108 1.99 -2.08 17.91
C THR A 108 1.31 -0.98 17.08
N TRP A 109 0.73 -1.33 15.93
CA TRP A 109 0.01 -0.38 15.08
C TRP A 109 -1.38 -0.03 15.64
N PRO A 110 -1.68 1.25 15.92
CA PRO A 110 -3.01 1.64 16.37
C PRO A 110 -4.05 1.48 15.24
N SER A 111 -5.22 0.96 15.59
CA SER A 111 -6.29 0.74 14.62
C SER A 111 -6.84 2.06 14.07
N ASN A 112 -7.09 2.12 12.76
CA ASN A 112 -7.67 3.29 12.06
C ASN A 112 -6.86 4.58 12.19
N SER A 113 -5.53 4.49 12.13
CA SER A 113 -4.62 5.65 12.20
C SER A 113 -3.92 5.91 10.85
N PRO A 114 -4.64 6.38 9.81
CA PRO A 114 -4.02 6.74 8.54
C PRO A 114 -3.06 7.92 8.70
N ASP A 115 -3.27 8.77 9.70
CA ASP A 115 -2.41 9.90 10.06
C ASP A 115 -0.99 9.48 10.46
N LEU A 116 -0.81 8.23 10.88
CA LEU A 116 0.49 7.69 11.28
C LEU A 116 1.25 7.00 10.15
N ASN A 117 0.62 6.78 8.99
CA ASN A 117 1.30 6.24 7.83
C ASN A 117 1.78 7.41 6.95
N PRO A 118 3.11 7.58 6.76
CA PRO A 118 3.65 8.63 5.89
C PRO A 118 3.06 8.60 4.47
N MET A 119 2.63 7.42 3.99
CA MET A 119 2.01 7.25 2.69
C MET A 119 0.52 7.62 2.65
N ASP A 120 -0.17 7.67 3.80
CA ASP A 120 -1.61 7.97 3.87
C ASP A 120 -1.91 9.38 4.43
N PHE A 121 -0.91 10.10 4.95
CA PHE A 121 -1.08 11.41 5.61
C PHE A 121 -1.58 12.55 4.69
N TYR A 122 -1.55 12.38 3.36
CA TYR A 122 -1.91 13.43 2.38
C TYR A 122 -3.00 13.05 1.35
N MET A 123 -3.75 11.95 1.54
CA MET A 123 -4.86 11.59 0.63
C MET A 123 -6.20 12.20 1.02
#